data_AF-A0A449AW17-F1
#
_entry.id   AF-A0A449AW17-F1
#
_cell.length_a   1.000
_cell.length_b   1.000
_cell.length_c   1.000
_cell.angle_alpha   90.00
_cell.angle_beta   90.00
_cell.angle_gamma   90.00
#
_symmetry.space_group_name_H-M   'P 1'
#
loop_
_entity.id
_entity.type
_entity.pdbx_description
1 polymer ?
#
loop_
_entity_poly.entity_id
_entity_poly.type
_entity_poly.pdbx_seq_one_letter_code
_entity_poly.pdbx_strand_id
1 'polypeptide(L)'
;MIQNVTKLLADSSTTTGVHLGTWEFTIMIIFVVLGVALITALITFIVAKKYFEKQIKENPPITEKMIRVMFNQMGRKASETQIRQIMRSMQNAKDEK
;
A
#
# COMPACT_ATOMS: atom_id res chain seq x y z
N MET A 1 17.68 -23.80 60.46
CA MET A 1 18.17 -24.22 59.12
C MET A 1 17.04 -24.66 58.19
N ILE A 2 16.02 -25.38 58.68
CA ILE A 2 14.90 -25.88 57.86
C ILE A 2 13.99 -24.76 57.30
N GLN A 3 13.77 -23.68 58.06
CA GLN A 3 12.91 -22.54 57.66
C GLN A 3 13.40 -21.78 56.41
N ASN A 4 14.72 -21.78 56.13
CA ASN A 4 15.28 -21.10 54.96
C ASN A 4 15.07 -21.91 53.68
N VAL A 5 15.06 -23.24 53.79
CA VAL A 5 14.85 -24.14 52.64
C VAL A 5 13.40 -24.05 52.16
N THR A 6 12.43 -23.94 53.07
CA THR A 6 11.01 -23.81 52.72
C THR A 6 10.69 -22.48 52.01
N LYS A 7 11.36 -21.38 52.39
CA LYS A 7 11.21 -20.07 51.72
C LYS A 7 11.82 -20.04 50.33
N LEU A 8 12.94 -20.74 50.12
CA LEU A 8 13.60 -20.86 48.81
C LEU A 8 12.78 -21.69 47.81
N LEU A 9 12.05 -22.70 48.29
CA LEU A 9 11.16 -23.50 47.45
C LEU A 9 9.91 -22.70 47.01
N ALA A 10 9.40 -21.80 47.85
CA ALA A 10 8.25 -20.96 47.51
C ALA A 10 8.57 -19.94 46.40
N ASP A 11 9.72 -19.28 46.46
CA ASP A 11 10.16 -18.27 45.47
C ASP A 11 10.46 -18.87 44.08
N SER A 12 10.91 -20.13 44.03
CA SER A 12 11.19 -20.83 42.77
C SER A 12 9.94 -21.22 41.96
N SER A 13 8.79 -21.31 42.61
CA SER A 13 7.51 -21.72 42.00
C SER A 13 6.69 -20.57 41.40
N THR A 14 7.00 -19.32 41.76
CA THR A 14 6.29 -18.12 41.27
C THR A 14 7.01 -17.36 40.16
N THR A 15 8.23 -17.77 39.79
CA THR A 15 9.09 -17.03 38.85
C THR A 15 9.60 -17.89 37.68
N THR A 16 8.98 -19.04 37.39
CA THR A 16 9.37 -19.91 36.26
C THR A 16 8.22 -20.41 35.40
N GLY A 17 7.10 -19.69 35.39
CA GLY A 17 6.09 -19.82 34.36
C GLY A 17 5.86 -18.45 33.78
N VAL A 18 6.09 -18.28 32.48
CA VAL A 18 5.64 -17.10 31.74
C VAL A 18 4.10 -17.16 31.72
N HIS A 19 3.46 -16.88 32.86
CA HIS A 19 2.03 -16.64 32.94
C HIS A 19 1.79 -15.21 32.48
N LEU A 20 2.01 -15.00 31.18
CA LEU A 20 1.50 -13.81 30.50
C LEU A 20 0.00 -13.85 30.70
N GLY A 21 -0.54 -12.91 31.48
CA GLY A 21 -1.98 -12.76 31.55
C GLY A 21 -2.51 -12.62 30.14
N THR A 22 -3.66 -13.20 29.81
CA THR A 22 -4.26 -13.10 28.46
C THR A 22 -4.30 -11.65 27.97
N TRP A 23 -4.42 -10.70 28.90
CA TRP A 23 -4.30 -9.27 28.69
C TRP A 23 -2.93 -8.79 28.19
N GLU A 24 -1.83 -9.26 28.79
CA GLU A 24 -0.46 -8.87 28.43
C GLU A 24 -0.07 -9.39 27.05
N PHE A 25 -0.42 -10.64 26.75
CA PHE A 25 -0.20 -11.23 25.43
C PHE A 25 -0.96 -10.47 24.32
N THR A 26 -2.20 -10.07 24.60
CA THR A 26 -3.02 -9.30 23.66
C THR A 26 -2.39 -7.93 23.37
N ILE A 27 -1.92 -7.22 24.41
CA ILE A 27 -1.25 -5.91 24.25
C ILE A 27 0.03 -6.03 23.43
N MET A 28 0.83 -7.08 23.65
CA MET A 28 2.05 -7.35 22.88
C MET A 28 1.74 -7.52 21.38
N ILE A 29 0.74 -8.33 21.04
CA ILE A 29 0.34 -8.54 19.64
C ILE A 29 -0.09 -7.22 19.00
N ILE A 30 -0.90 -6.42 19.68
CA ILE A 30 -1.36 -5.13 19.17
C ILE A 30 -0.18 -4.20 18.86
N PHE A 31 0.81 -4.13 19.75
CA PHE A 31 2.01 -3.32 19.53
C PHE A 31 2.86 -3.80 18.35
N VAL A 32 3.03 -5.12 18.20
CA VAL A 32 3.76 -5.71 17.07
C VAL A 32 3.03 -5.44 15.76
N VAL A 33 1.71 -5.61 15.72
CA VAL A 33 0.89 -5.33 14.54
C VAL A 33 0.95 -3.85 14.16
N LEU A 34 0.86 -2.94 15.14
CA LEU A 34 1.01 -1.51 14.91
C LEU A 34 2.40 -1.15 14.35
N GLY A 35 3.47 -1.74 14.91
CA GLY A 35 4.83 -1.53 14.42
C GLY A 35 5.01 -2.00 12.96
N VAL A 36 4.51 -3.19 12.64
CA VAL A 36 4.55 -3.74 11.27
C VAL A 36 3.66 -2.94 10.33
N ALA A 37 2.48 -2.51 10.76
CA ALA A 37 1.55 -1.70 9.96
C ALA A 37 2.18 -0.38 9.51
N LEU A 38 2.91 0.31 10.40
CA LEU A 38 3.59 1.56 10.03
C LEU A 38 4.67 1.35 8.97
N ILE A 39 5.48 0.30 9.12
CA ILE A 39 6.56 -0.03 8.17
C ILE A 39 5.97 -0.46 6.82
N THR A 40 4.99 -1.36 6.84
CA THR A 40 4.32 -1.84 5.61
C THR A 40 3.52 -0.75 4.93
N ALA A 41 2.90 0.19 5.64
CA ALA A 41 2.24 1.35 5.05
C ALA A 41 3.23 2.24 4.28
N LEU A 42 4.40 2.51 4.85
CA LEU A 42 5.43 3.32 4.20
C LEU A 42 5.99 2.63 2.95
N ILE A 43 6.25 1.32 3.04
CA ILE A 43 6.72 0.52 1.91
C ILE A 43 5.64 0.45 0.82
N THR A 44 4.39 0.19 1.20
CA THR A 44 3.26 0.10 0.26
C THR A 44 3.04 1.42 -0.47
N PHE A 45 3.17 2.56 0.22
CA PHE A 45 3.06 3.88 -0.39
C PHE A 45 4.13 4.13 -1.47
N ILE A 46 5.40 3.80 -1.17
CA ILE A 46 6.50 3.98 -2.12
C ILE A 46 6.37 3.04 -3.31
N VAL A 47 6.02 1.77 -3.06
CA VAL A 47 5.81 0.78 -4.11
C VAL A 47 4.64 1.19 -5.00
N ALA A 48 3.49 1.55 -4.41
CA ALA A 48 2.34 2.04 -5.16
C ALA A 48 2.71 3.25 -6.03
N LYS A 49 3.44 4.24 -5.49
CA LYS A 49 3.93 5.38 -6.27
C LYS A 49 4.73 4.94 -7.50
N LYS A 50 5.69 4.04 -7.33
CA LYS A 50 6.50 3.51 -8.44
C LYS A 50 5.67 2.75 -9.46
N TYR A 51 4.69 1.96 -9.02
CA TYR A 51 3.78 1.25 -9.91
C TYR A 51 2.90 2.24 -10.68
N PHE A 52 2.32 3.26 -10.04
CA PHE A 52 1.53 4.29 -10.72
C PHE A 52 2.37 5.08 -11.72
N GLU A 53 3.60 5.47 -11.37
CA GLU A 53 4.52 6.14 -12.30
C GLU A 53 4.82 5.26 -13.52
N LYS A 54 5.06 3.96 -13.31
CA LYS A 54 5.29 2.99 -14.38
C LYS A 54 4.05 2.86 -15.28
N GLN A 55 2.86 2.74 -14.69
CA GLN A 55 1.59 2.61 -15.43
C GLN A 55 1.27 3.87 -16.24
N ILE A 56 1.47 5.07 -15.68
CA ILE A 56 1.28 6.35 -16.38
C ILE A 56 2.32 6.52 -17.49
N LYS A 57 3.55 6.01 -17.31
CA LYS A 57 4.59 6.08 -18.34
C LYS A 57 4.35 5.10 -19.48
N GLU A 58 3.87 3.90 -19.20
CA GLU A 58 3.62 2.86 -20.21
C GLU A 58 2.32 3.10 -20.99
N ASN A 59 1.27 3.61 -20.34
CA ASN A 59 0.00 3.97 -20.98
C ASN A 59 -0.45 5.36 -20.52
N PRO A 60 0.21 6.43 -21.00
CA PRO A 60 -0.17 7.79 -20.62
C PRO A 60 -1.63 8.04 -21.02
N PRO A 61 -2.41 8.75 -20.18
CA PRO A 61 -3.79 9.08 -20.51
C PRO A 61 -3.86 9.79 -21.87
N ILE A 62 -4.82 9.40 -22.70
CA ILE A 62 -5.03 9.97 -24.03
C ILE A 62 -5.54 11.40 -23.83
N THR A 63 -4.66 12.38 -24.06
CA THR A 63 -4.98 13.82 -23.93
C THR A 63 -5.13 14.49 -25.30
N GLU A 64 -5.81 15.63 -25.34
CA GLU A 64 -5.97 16.51 -26.51
C GLU A 64 -4.62 16.81 -27.20
N LYS A 65 -3.59 17.05 -26.40
CA LYS A 65 -2.23 17.32 -26.87
C LYS A 65 -1.62 16.10 -27.55
N MET A 66 -1.86 14.89 -27.05
CA MET A 66 -1.36 13.66 -27.66
C MET A 66 -2.04 13.42 -29.02
N ILE A 67 -3.36 13.55 -29.09
CA ILE A 67 -4.13 13.44 -30.34
C ILE A 67 -3.63 14.49 -31.35
N ARG A 68 -3.38 15.73 -30.91
CA ARG A 68 -2.81 16.79 -31.75
C ARG A 68 -1.42 16.47 -32.26
N VAL A 69 -0.53 15.94 -31.41
CA VAL A 69 0.80 15.48 -31.83
C VAL A 69 0.69 14.35 -32.85
N MET A 70 -0.26 13.43 -32.67
CA MET A 70 -0.57 12.35 -33.62
C MET A 70 -1.03 12.89 -34.98
N PHE A 71 -1.96 13.86 -35.00
CA PHE A 71 -2.40 14.52 -36.23
C PHE A 71 -1.30 15.34 -36.90
N ASN A 72 -0.49 16.04 -36.11
CA ASN A 72 0.67 16.78 -36.61
C ASN A 72 1.70 15.82 -37.24
N GLN A 73 1.91 14.63 -36.69
CA GLN A 73 2.75 13.58 -37.30
C GLN A 73 2.15 13.06 -38.63
N MET A 74 0.83 13.08 -38.78
CA MET A 74 0.13 12.75 -40.02
C MET A 74 0.06 13.91 -41.04
N GLY A 75 0.72 15.05 -40.76
CA GLY A 75 0.75 16.21 -41.66
C GLY A 75 -0.57 16.97 -41.75
N ARG A 76 -1.52 16.72 -40.83
CA ARG A 76 -2.82 17.41 -40.79
C ARG A 76 -2.95 18.17 -39.48
N LYS A 77 -3.33 19.45 -39.56
CA LYS A 77 -3.67 20.23 -38.36
C LYS A 77 -5.05 19.77 -37.89
N ALA A 78 -5.13 19.21 -36.69
CA ALA A 78 -6.40 18.75 -36.13
C ALA A 78 -7.32 19.92 -35.78
N SER A 79 -8.61 19.83 -36.12
CA SER A 79 -9.64 20.74 -35.61
C SER A 79 -9.94 20.41 -34.16
N GLU A 80 -9.98 21.41 -33.27
CA GLU A 80 -10.23 21.23 -31.82
C GLU A 80 -11.53 20.44 -31.54
N THR A 81 -12.55 20.65 -32.38
CA THR A 81 -13.82 19.90 -32.30
C THR A 81 -13.67 18.41 -32.63
N GLN A 82 -12.85 18.08 -33.63
CA GLN A 82 -12.57 16.68 -34.00
C GLN A 82 -11.72 15.97 -32.94
N ILE A 83 -10.74 16.68 -32.35
CA ILE A 83 -9.93 16.15 -31.25
C ILE A 83 -10.83 15.75 -30.07
N ARG A 84 -11.79 16.62 -29.72
CA ARG A 84 -12.70 16.40 -28.60
C ARG A 84 -13.69 15.26 -28.86
N GLN A 85 -14.16 15.10 -30.10
CA GLN A 85 -14.99 13.95 -30.50
C GLN A 85 -14.23 12.63 -30.39
N ILE A 86 -12.98 12.59 -30.87
CA ILE A 86 -12.13 11.39 -30.81
C ILE A 86 -11.75 11.07 -29.36
N MET A 87 -11.45 12.06 -28.52
CA MET A 87 -11.19 11.81 -27.10
C MET A 87 -12.37 11.10 -26.42
N ARG A 88 -13.60 11.56 -26.70
CA ARG A 88 -14.82 10.95 -26.15
C ARG A 88 -15.03 9.52 -26.67
N SER A 89 -14.81 9.27 -27.96
CA SER A 89 -14.94 7.91 -28.51
C SER A 89 -13.88 6.95 -27.97
N MET A 90 -12.64 7.44 -27.78
CA MET A 90 -11.55 6.66 -27.21
C MET A 90 -11.76 6.36 -25.72
N GLN A 91 -12.41 7.27 -24.98
CA GLN A 91 -12.79 7.05 -23.59
C GLN A 91 -13.89 5.99 -23.49
N ASN A 92 -14.97 6.13 -24.26
CA ASN A 92 -16.06 5.16 -24.31
C ASN A 92 -15.58 3.75 -24.71
N ALA A 93 -14.67 3.63 -25.68
CA ALA A 93 -14.11 2.33 -26.10
C ALA A 93 -13.22 1.66 -25.03
N LYS A 94 -12.72 2.42 -24.06
CA LYS A 94 -11.92 1.92 -22.95
C LYS A 94 -12.79 1.48 -21.77
N ASP A 95 -14.02 2.00 -21.69
CA ASP A 95 -15.01 1.72 -20.65
C ASP A 95 -15.95 0.53 -21.02
N GLU A 96 -15.97 0.11 -22.30
CA GLU A 96 -16.79 -1.01 -22.81
C GLU A 96 -16.09 -2.40 -22.72
N LYS A 97 -15.06 -2.55 -21.87
CA LYS A 97 -14.40 -3.84 -21.58
C LYS A 97 -14.52 -4.20 -20.12
#